data_AF-A0A518CM70-F1
#
_entry.id   AF-A0A518CM70-F1
#
_cell.length_a   1.000
_cell.length_b   1.000
_cell.length_c   1.000
_cell.angle_alpha   90.00
_cell.angle_beta   90.00
_cell.angle_gamma   90.00
#
_symmetry.space_group_name_H-M   'P 1'
#
loop_
_entity.id
_entity.type
_entity.pdbx_description
1 polymer ?
#
loop_
_entity_poly.entity_id
_entity_poly.type
_entity_poly.pdbx_seq_one_letter_code
_entity_poly.pdbx_strand_id
1 'polypeptide(L)'
;MISRLLVSVHTFGLCCLIMSLWLACTSFSCGEEESGKNQVDQKGLIGKVLGKSIYRSDVVGETDSEFRINVASAFLSPLLDKYKEEHKAEIDPTEKELIIVAGNLEKRLAEVEKEEGESEALTELQSGTPSPEAQLKMLEDALIEVKNFSPEEQEEIEQHKELLDQYSKRIELLRKEIQYPSYRLAIFMFGHWKFQKHLYDEFGGGRVMWQQRGVEAFDATHNLIKQFEEEKQFEVFDPKVREELYHYWTREDSPFLTADPERVKESFLQPEWLKGIEFDSEESEEKKPE
;
A
#
# COMPACT_ATOMS: atom_id res chain seq x y z
N MET A 1 -15.05 31.14 -13.67
CA MET A 1 -15.85 30.67 -12.52
C MET A 1 -15.38 29.28 -12.08
N ILE A 2 -15.04 28.41 -13.05
CA ILE A 2 -14.30 27.14 -12.92
C ILE A 2 -13.06 27.24 -12.01
N SER A 3 -12.15 28.22 -12.20
CA SER A 3 -10.94 28.34 -11.37
C SER A 3 -11.18 28.74 -9.90
N ARG A 4 -12.37 29.23 -9.51
CA ARG A 4 -12.67 29.56 -8.10
C ARG A 4 -13.31 28.39 -7.35
N LEU A 5 -13.97 27.50 -8.06
CA LEU A 5 -14.60 26.30 -7.50
C LEU A 5 -13.57 25.19 -7.28
N LEU A 6 -12.61 25.02 -8.20
CA LEU A 6 -11.45 24.13 -8.02
C LEU A 6 -10.58 24.51 -6.82
N VAL A 7 -10.37 25.81 -6.55
CA VAL A 7 -9.55 26.28 -5.43
C VAL A 7 -10.21 26.03 -4.05
N SER A 8 -11.54 26.07 -3.97
CA SER A 8 -12.27 25.89 -2.69
C SER A 8 -12.40 24.42 -2.29
N VAL A 9 -12.45 23.48 -3.24
CA VAL A 9 -12.39 22.03 -2.97
C VAL A 9 -10.93 21.60 -2.74
N HIS A 10 -9.97 22.28 -3.36
CA HIS A 10 -8.53 22.07 -3.16
C HIS A 10 -7.94 22.65 -1.85
N THR A 11 -8.66 23.36 -1.00
CA THR A 11 -8.04 23.87 0.26
C THR A 11 -8.22 22.94 1.46
N PHE A 12 -9.19 22.02 1.43
CA PHE A 12 -9.42 21.07 2.53
C PHE A 12 -9.12 19.60 2.18
N GLY A 13 -9.25 19.18 0.91
CA GLY A 13 -8.89 17.81 0.47
C GLY A 13 -7.41 17.60 0.13
N LEU A 14 -6.67 18.69 -0.07
CA LEU A 14 -5.35 18.66 -0.73
C LEU A 14 -4.18 18.37 0.24
N CYS A 15 -4.35 18.56 1.55
CA CYS A 15 -3.34 18.15 2.53
C CYS A 15 -3.25 16.62 2.70
N CYS A 16 -4.31 15.86 2.41
CA CYS A 16 -4.27 14.40 2.45
C CYS A 16 -3.99 13.76 1.08
N LEU A 17 -4.34 14.42 -0.03
CA LEU A 17 -4.14 13.89 -1.39
C LEU A 17 -2.80 14.27 -2.04
N ILE A 18 -2.16 15.40 -1.68
CA ILE A 18 -0.83 15.77 -2.24
C ILE A 18 0.26 14.78 -1.85
N MET A 19 0.19 14.15 -0.68
CA MET A 19 1.20 13.15 -0.29
C MET A 19 1.08 11.83 -1.09
N SER A 20 -0.10 11.52 -1.63
CA SER A 20 -0.30 10.34 -2.49
C SER A 20 -0.10 10.62 -3.99
N LEU A 21 -0.33 11.85 -4.46
CA LEU A 21 -0.22 12.18 -5.89
C LEU A 21 1.22 12.49 -6.35
N TRP A 22 2.14 12.84 -5.45
CA TRP A 22 3.54 13.09 -5.82
C TRP A 22 4.32 11.81 -6.18
N LEU A 23 3.79 10.62 -5.84
CA LEU A 23 4.37 9.33 -6.25
C LEU A 23 3.83 8.79 -7.59
N ALA A 24 2.68 9.27 -8.08
CA ALA A 24 2.03 8.71 -9.26
C ALA A 24 2.45 9.35 -10.60
N CYS A 25 3.04 10.55 -10.60
CA CYS A 25 3.34 11.29 -11.85
C CYS A 25 4.73 11.05 -12.47
N THR A 26 5.51 10.03 -12.06
CA THR A 26 6.85 9.79 -12.65
C THR A 26 6.99 8.50 -13.47
N SER A 27 5.88 7.84 -13.83
CA SER A 27 5.94 6.51 -14.43
C SER A 27 4.93 6.32 -15.55
N PHE A 28 5.05 7.03 -16.66
CA PHE A 28 4.64 6.52 -17.98
C PHE A 28 5.20 7.43 -19.08
N SER A 29 6.43 7.14 -19.51
CA SER A 29 6.91 7.56 -20.83
C SER A 29 7.48 6.31 -21.49
N CYS A 30 6.60 5.59 -22.17
CA CYS A 30 6.94 4.47 -23.02
C CYS A 30 6.95 5.02 -24.45
N GLY A 31 8.14 5.17 -25.04
CA GLY A 31 8.28 5.80 -26.36
C GLY A 31 9.73 5.86 -26.86
N GLU A 32 10.09 4.81 -27.60
CA GLU A 32 11.03 4.72 -28.72
C GLU A 32 12.55 4.91 -28.54
N GLU A 33 13.26 3.86 -28.96
CA GLU A 33 14.71 3.77 -29.15
C GLU A 33 15.18 4.73 -30.25
N GLU A 34 15.67 5.91 -29.87
CA GLU A 34 16.62 6.64 -30.70
C GLU A 34 18.04 6.10 -30.44
N SER A 35 18.56 5.34 -31.41
CA SER A 35 19.97 4.95 -31.54
C SER A 35 20.88 6.15 -31.89
N GLY A 36 20.76 7.24 -31.13
CA GLY A 36 21.70 8.35 -31.14
C GLY A 36 22.71 8.15 -30.02
N LYS A 37 24.01 8.26 -30.32
CA LYS A 37 25.13 8.19 -29.37
C LYS A 37 25.05 9.33 -28.33
N ASN A 38 24.10 9.25 -27.40
CA ASN A 38 24.13 10.02 -26.17
C ASN A 38 25.07 9.28 -25.23
N GLN A 39 26.27 9.84 -25.08
CA GLN A 39 27.13 9.56 -23.94
C GLN A 39 26.41 10.11 -22.71
N VAL A 40 25.35 9.41 -22.27
CA VAL A 40 24.61 9.72 -21.05
C VAL A 40 25.66 9.79 -19.97
N ASP A 41 25.79 10.97 -19.36
CA ASP A 41 26.73 11.22 -18.29
C ASP A 41 26.46 10.17 -17.20
N GLN A 42 27.28 9.11 -17.16
CA GLN A 42 27.16 8.03 -16.18
C GLN A 42 27.45 8.52 -14.75
N LYS A 43 27.79 9.81 -14.61
CA LYS A 43 28.05 10.46 -13.34
C LYS A 43 26.82 10.38 -12.45
N GLY A 44 26.92 9.53 -11.43
CA GLY A 44 25.90 9.36 -10.42
C GLY A 44 24.91 8.24 -10.68
N LEU A 45 25.06 7.43 -11.73
CA LEU A 45 24.30 6.19 -11.89
C LEU A 45 24.69 5.22 -10.75
N ILE A 46 23.73 4.83 -9.91
CA ILE A 46 23.97 3.93 -8.76
C ILE A 46 23.32 2.56 -8.91
N GLY A 47 22.41 2.38 -9.88
CA GLY A 47 21.79 1.10 -10.15
C GLY A 47 20.72 1.16 -11.23
N LYS A 48 19.99 0.05 -11.38
CA LYS A 48 18.83 -0.10 -12.26
C LYS A 48 17.75 -0.93 -11.58
N VAL A 49 16.48 -0.62 -11.84
CA VAL A 49 15.31 -1.36 -11.34
C VAL A 49 14.30 -1.48 -12.47
N LEU A 50 13.92 -2.70 -12.85
CA LEU A 50 13.02 -2.97 -13.98
C LEU A 50 13.45 -2.23 -15.27
N GLY A 51 14.76 -2.17 -15.51
CA GLY A 51 15.36 -1.45 -16.64
C GLY A 51 15.48 0.08 -16.47
N LYS A 52 14.83 0.68 -15.47
CA LYS A 52 14.94 2.12 -15.16
C LYS A 52 16.23 2.42 -14.40
N SER A 53 17.03 3.36 -14.91
CA SER A 53 18.23 3.85 -14.22
C SER A 53 17.86 4.58 -12.93
N ILE A 54 18.58 4.28 -11.86
CA ILE A 54 18.52 4.97 -10.58
C ILE A 54 19.81 5.76 -10.37
N TYR A 55 19.67 7.05 -10.11
CA TYR A 55 20.77 7.98 -9.90
C TYR A 55 20.90 8.36 -8.42
N ARG A 56 22.07 8.86 -8.04
CA ARG A 56 22.36 9.31 -6.68
C ARG A 56 21.39 10.39 -6.19
N SER A 57 20.90 11.23 -7.11
CA SER A 57 19.88 12.24 -6.84
C SER A 57 18.53 11.66 -6.42
N ASP A 58 18.24 10.41 -6.77
CA ASP A 58 16.95 9.76 -6.52
C ASP A 58 16.86 9.20 -5.09
N VAL A 59 18.00 9.12 -4.39
CA VAL A 59 18.12 8.53 -3.05
C VAL A 59 18.74 9.52 -2.04
N VAL A 60 18.47 10.82 -2.19
CA VAL A 60 19.00 11.85 -1.28
C VAL A 60 18.37 11.75 0.11
N GLY A 61 19.13 12.01 1.19
CA GLY A 61 18.60 12.06 2.56
C GLY A 61 19.54 12.89 3.44
N GLU A 62 18.99 13.64 4.39
CA GLU A 62 19.77 14.46 5.33
C GLU A 62 20.36 13.62 6.46
N THR A 63 19.72 12.48 6.74
CA THR A 63 20.13 11.51 7.75
C THR A 63 20.35 10.12 7.14
N ASP A 64 21.09 9.24 7.83
CA ASP A 64 21.27 7.85 7.42
C ASP A 64 19.93 7.09 7.36
N SER A 65 18.97 7.45 8.23
CA SER A 65 17.64 6.84 8.22
C SER A 65 16.85 7.22 6.98
N GLU A 66 16.86 8.50 6.61
CA GLU A 66 16.20 8.97 5.38
C GLU A 66 16.87 8.39 4.14
N PHE A 67 18.21 8.36 4.12
CA PHE A 67 18.97 7.73 3.04
C PHE A 67 18.55 6.27 2.84
N ARG A 68 18.48 5.48 3.92
CA ARG A 68 18.01 4.09 3.88
C ARG A 68 16.58 3.94 3.35
N ILE A 69 15.65 4.76 3.84
CA ILE A 69 14.25 4.74 3.40
C ILE A 69 14.18 5.03 1.90
N ASN A 70 14.94 6.02 1.43
CA ASN A 70 14.92 6.43 0.03
C ASN A 70 15.60 5.39 -0.88
N VAL A 71 16.67 4.74 -0.42
CA VAL A 71 17.26 3.58 -1.12
C VAL A 71 16.25 2.44 -1.24
N ALA A 72 15.61 2.03 -0.14
CA ALA A 72 14.60 0.98 -0.17
C ALA A 72 13.40 1.35 -1.05
N SER A 73 12.94 2.60 -1.00
CA SER A 73 11.83 3.08 -1.83
C SER A 73 12.17 3.11 -3.31
N ALA A 74 13.41 3.47 -3.69
CA ALA A 74 13.83 3.53 -5.09
C ALA A 74 14.04 2.13 -5.69
N PHE A 75 14.59 1.19 -4.91
CA PHE A 75 14.93 -0.14 -5.39
C PHE A 75 13.84 -1.20 -5.17
N LEU A 76 13.20 -1.23 -4.00
CA LEU A 76 12.31 -2.33 -3.62
C LEU A 76 10.85 -2.05 -3.94
N SER A 77 10.35 -0.82 -3.73
CA SER A 77 8.93 -0.53 -3.94
C SER A 77 8.44 -0.92 -5.34
N PRO A 78 9.13 -0.57 -6.45
CA PRO A 78 8.66 -0.96 -7.78
C PRO A 78 8.61 -2.48 -8.00
N LEU A 79 9.55 -3.22 -7.39
CA LEU A 79 9.60 -4.68 -7.49
C LEU A 79 8.46 -5.33 -6.69
N LEU A 80 8.22 -4.85 -5.48
CA LEU A 80 7.14 -5.34 -4.63
C LEU A 80 5.76 -4.98 -5.18
N ASP A 81 5.61 -3.80 -5.79
CA ASP A 81 4.36 -3.39 -6.45
C ASP A 81 4.08 -4.25 -7.69
N LYS A 82 5.11 -4.49 -8.52
CA LYS A 82 5.01 -5.44 -9.65
C LYS A 82 4.60 -6.82 -9.17
N TYR A 83 5.25 -7.34 -8.13
CA TYR A 83 4.95 -8.66 -7.58
C TYR A 83 3.52 -8.77 -7.05
N LYS A 84 3.02 -7.75 -6.32
CA LYS A 84 1.63 -7.73 -5.86
C LYS A 84 0.64 -7.74 -7.02
N GLU A 85 0.92 -7.03 -8.10
CA GLU A 85 0.03 -7.03 -9.28
C GLU A 85 0.06 -8.40 -10.00
N GLU A 86 1.24 -9.04 -10.10
CA GLU A 86 1.38 -10.38 -10.68
C GLU A 86 0.68 -11.49 -9.87
N HIS A 87 0.59 -11.31 -8.54
CA HIS A 87 0.02 -12.26 -7.58
C HIS A 87 -1.26 -11.75 -6.92
N LYS A 88 -1.98 -10.88 -7.62
CA LYS A 88 -3.14 -10.16 -7.07
C LYS A 88 -4.25 -11.09 -6.64
N ALA A 89 -4.50 -12.15 -7.40
CA ALA A 89 -5.59 -13.10 -7.11
C ALA A 89 -5.36 -13.86 -5.79
N GLU A 90 -4.11 -14.10 -5.43
CA GLU A 90 -3.71 -14.79 -4.20
C GLU A 90 -3.63 -13.85 -3.00
N ILE A 91 -3.17 -12.62 -3.23
CA ILE A 91 -2.84 -11.66 -2.17
C ILE A 91 -4.02 -10.76 -1.82
N ASP A 92 -4.79 -10.29 -2.79
CA ASP A 92 -5.83 -9.30 -2.52
C ASP A 92 -7.00 -9.95 -1.75
N PRO A 93 -7.45 -9.30 -0.67
CA PRO A 93 -8.69 -9.69 -0.02
C PRO A 93 -9.88 -9.55 -0.98
N THR A 94 -10.76 -10.55 -0.99
CA THR A 94 -12.07 -10.37 -1.62
C THR A 94 -12.94 -9.44 -0.77
N GLU A 95 -13.94 -8.82 -1.40
CA GLU A 95 -14.88 -7.96 -0.67
C GLU A 95 -15.59 -8.72 0.46
N LYS A 96 -15.96 -9.98 0.21
CA LYS A 96 -16.60 -10.86 1.20
C LYS A 96 -15.66 -11.10 2.40
N GLU A 97 -14.39 -11.40 2.16
CA GLU A 97 -13.40 -11.56 3.23
C GLU A 97 -13.27 -10.27 4.05
N LEU A 98 -13.18 -9.10 3.40
CA LEU A 98 -13.07 -7.82 4.08
C LEU A 98 -14.27 -7.50 4.98
N ILE A 99 -15.49 -7.80 4.52
CA ILE A 99 -16.71 -7.61 5.32
C ILE A 99 -16.69 -8.51 6.57
N ILE A 100 -16.33 -9.78 6.41
CA ILE A 100 -16.25 -10.74 7.51
C ILE A 100 -15.19 -10.30 8.54
N VAL A 101 -14.01 -9.91 8.07
CA VAL A 101 -12.93 -9.43 8.93
C VAL A 101 -13.31 -8.13 9.62
N ALA A 102 -13.92 -7.18 8.91
CA ALA A 102 -14.38 -5.91 9.50
C ALA A 102 -15.37 -6.14 10.64
N GLY A 103 -16.37 -7.02 10.45
CA GLY A 103 -17.32 -7.36 11.51
C GLY A 103 -16.66 -8.02 12.71
N ASN A 104 -15.66 -8.88 12.49
CA ASN A 104 -14.92 -9.49 13.60
C ASN A 104 -14.07 -8.45 14.36
N LEU A 105 -13.37 -7.57 13.65
CA LEU A 105 -12.58 -6.50 14.26
C LEU A 105 -13.45 -5.59 15.13
N GLU A 106 -14.63 -5.20 14.62
CA GLU A 106 -15.60 -4.39 15.37
C GLU A 106 -16.05 -5.06 16.66
N LYS A 107 -16.38 -6.36 16.60
CA LYS A 107 -16.73 -7.14 17.80
C LYS A 107 -15.61 -7.12 18.84
N ARG A 108 -14.35 -7.31 18.41
CA ARG A 108 -13.20 -7.32 19.33
C ARG A 108 -12.90 -5.94 19.91
N LEU A 109 -13.02 -4.88 19.11
CA LEU A 109 -12.88 -3.51 19.62
C LEU A 109 -13.94 -3.22 20.70
N ALA A 110 -15.19 -3.62 20.47
CA ALA A 110 -16.26 -3.48 21.46
C ALA A 110 -16.05 -4.34 22.73
N GLU A 111 -15.34 -5.46 22.64
CA GLU A 111 -14.94 -6.27 23.80
C GLU A 111 -13.85 -5.54 24.62
N VAL A 112 -12.83 -5.01 23.96
CA VAL A 112 -11.75 -4.23 24.61
C VAL A 112 -12.31 -2.98 25.29
N GLU A 113 -13.20 -2.23 24.63
CA GLU A 113 -13.86 -1.04 25.23
C GLU A 113 -14.66 -1.38 26.50
N LYS A 114 -15.29 -2.56 26.55
CA LYS A 114 -15.99 -3.03 27.75
C LYS A 114 -15.05 -3.42 28.88
N GLU A 115 -13.88 -3.97 28.56
CA GLU A 115 -12.89 -4.40 29.54
C GLU A 115 -12.09 -3.23 30.12
N GLU A 116 -11.73 -2.25 29.29
CA GLU A 116 -10.91 -1.10 29.69
C GLU A 116 -11.74 0.05 30.31
N GLY A 117 -13.06 -0.04 30.23
CA GLY A 117 -13.99 1.05 30.59
C GLY A 117 -14.05 2.11 29.49
N GLU A 118 -15.14 2.87 29.43
CA GLU A 118 -15.33 3.95 28.43
C GLU A 118 -14.18 4.96 28.54
N SER A 119 -13.16 4.77 27.71
CA SER A 119 -12.04 5.69 27.60
C SER A 119 -12.51 6.92 26.81
N GLU A 120 -12.92 7.96 27.53
CA GLU A 120 -13.29 9.29 26.99
C GLU A 120 -12.21 9.87 26.03
N ALA A 121 -10.97 9.36 26.08
CA ALA A 121 -9.84 9.85 25.31
C ALA A 121 -9.95 9.63 23.78
N LEU A 122 -10.73 8.64 23.31
CA LEU A 122 -10.89 8.38 21.88
C LEU A 122 -11.85 9.35 21.20
N THR A 123 -12.80 9.93 21.94
CA THR A 123 -13.80 10.85 21.41
C THR A 123 -13.23 12.23 21.11
N GLU A 124 -12.20 12.69 21.85
CA GLU A 124 -11.59 14.01 21.64
C GLU A 124 -10.69 14.09 20.40
N LEU A 125 -10.05 13.00 19.96
CA LEU A 125 -9.13 13.02 18.83
C LEU A 125 -9.81 13.23 17.46
N GLN A 126 -11.14 13.11 17.39
CA GLN A 126 -11.91 13.21 16.14
C GLN A 126 -12.50 14.60 15.87
N SER A 127 -12.26 15.61 16.73
CA SER A 127 -13.00 16.89 16.70
C SER A 127 -12.69 17.83 15.51
N GLY A 128 -11.94 17.39 14.50
CA GLY A 128 -11.55 18.21 13.34
C GLY A 128 -11.78 17.58 11.96
N THR A 129 -12.13 16.29 11.90
CA THR A 129 -12.35 15.60 10.63
C THR A 129 -13.85 15.45 10.34
N PRO A 130 -14.36 15.80 9.15
CA PRO A 130 -15.75 15.54 8.80
C PRO A 130 -16.08 14.05 8.95
N SER A 131 -17.28 13.73 9.45
CA SER A 131 -17.71 12.33 9.57
C SER A 131 -17.72 11.64 8.19
N PRO A 132 -17.61 10.31 8.12
CA PRO A 132 -17.70 9.57 6.86
C PRO A 132 -18.94 9.93 6.03
N GLU A 133 -20.09 10.17 6.67
CA GLU A 133 -21.34 10.59 6.02
C GLU A 133 -21.23 12.00 5.43
N ALA A 134 -20.60 12.92 6.16
CA ALA A 134 -20.36 14.27 5.67
C ALA A 134 -19.40 14.26 4.47
N GLN A 135 -18.34 13.45 4.52
CA GLN A 135 -17.42 13.26 3.39
C GLN A 135 -18.14 12.64 2.19
N LEU A 136 -18.95 11.60 2.41
CA LEU A 136 -19.72 10.95 1.36
C LEU A 136 -20.64 11.95 0.66
N LYS A 137 -21.39 12.74 1.43
CA LYS A 137 -22.28 13.78 0.89
C LYS A 137 -21.50 14.81 0.06
N MET A 138 -20.37 15.31 0.56
CA MET A 138 -19.54 16.27 -0.17
C MET A 138 -19.05 15.73 -1.51
N LEU A 139 -18.68 14.44 -1.56
CA LEU A 139 -18.24 13.79 -2.80
C LEU A 139 -19.38 13.50 -3.76
N GLU A 140 -20.55 13.10 -3.26
CA GLU A 140 -21.75 12.91 -4.07
C GLU A 140 -22.20 14.24 -4.70
N ASP A 141 -22.21 15.33 -3.92
CA ASP A 141 -22.52 16.68 -4.40
C ASP A 141 -21.50 17.13 -5.48
N ALA A 142 -20.20 16.91 -5.26
CA ALA A 142 -19.16 17.22 -6.25
C ALA A 142 -19.31 16.39 -7.54
N LEU A 143 -19.67 15.11 -7.43
CA LEU A 143 -19.89 14.24 -8.59
C LEU A 143 -21.12 14.67 -9.40
N ILE A 144 -22.19 15.12 -8.73
CA ILE A 144 -23.37 15.68 -9.40
C ILE A 144 -23.02 16.97 -10.14
N GLU A 145 -22.23 17.85 -9.51
CA GLU A 145 -21.78 19.09 -10.14
C GLU A 145 -20.99 18.82 -11.43
N VAL A 146 -20.00 17.91 -11.39
CA VAL A 146 -19.21 17.53 -12.58
C VAL A 146 -20.08 16.93 -13.68
N LYS A 147 -21.09 16.12 -13.34
CA LYS A 147 -22.03 15.54 -14.33
C LYS A 147 -22.91 16.58 -15.02
N ASN A 148 -23.10 17.74 -14.42
CA ASN A 148 -23.94 18.83 -14.96
C ASN A 148 -23.16 19.87 -15.77
N PHE A 149 -21.86 19.65 -16.01
CA PHE A 149 -21.04 20.55 -16.81
C PHE A 149 -21.50 20.57 -18.28
N SER A 150 -21.29 21.72 -18.95
CA SER A 150 -21.60 21.90 -20.37
C SER A 150 -20.75 20.98 -21.27
N PRO A 151 -21.14 20.71 -22.52
CA PRO A 151 -20.37 19.85 -23.42
C PRO A 151 -18.91 20.31 -23.62
N GLU A 152 -18.66 21.62 -23.60
CA GLU A 152 -17.31 22.21 -23.71
C GLU A 152 -16.47 21.94 -22.45
N GLU A 153 -17.08 22.00 -21.27
CA GLU A 153 -16.45 21.62 -20.00
C GLU A 153 -16.28 20.09 -19.88
N GLN A 154 -17.15 19.29 -20.51
CA GLN A 154 -17.05 17.84 -20.55
C GLN A 154 -15.87 17.34 -21.38
N GLU A 155 -15.44 18.07 -22.41
CA GLU A 155 -14.24 17.75 -23.19
C GLU A 155 -12.96 17.99 -22.36
N GLU A 156 -12.93 19.03 -21.52
CA GLU A 156 -11.87 19.18 -20.50
C GLU A 156 -11.95 18.06 -19.44
N ILE A 157 -13.15 17.54 -19.11
CA ILE A 157 -13.34 16.40 -18.19
C ILE A 157 -12.88 15.06 -18.78
N GLU A 158 -12.72 14.91 -20.08
CA GLU A 158 -12.10 13.71 -20.67
C GLU A 158 -10.69 13.49 -20.07
N GLN A 159 -9.96 14.59 -19.82
CA GLN A 159 -8.68 14.58 -19.09
C GLN A 159 -8.85 14.32 -17.58
N HIS A 160 -10.08 14.41 -17.07
CA HIS A 160 -10.47 14.17 -15.67
C HIS A 160 -11.26 12.85 -15.47
N LYS A 161 -11.35 11.97 -16.48
CA LYS A 161 -11.98 10.65 -16.34
C LYS A 161 -11.37 9.84 -15.19
N GLU A 162 -10.06 9.93 -15.03
CA GLU A 162 -9.34 9.31 -13.93
C GLU A 162 -9.79 9.88 -12.57
N LEU A 163 -9.99 11.20 -12.48
CA LEU A 163 -10.47 11.85 -11.26
C LEU A 163 -11.91 11.41 -10.92
N LEU A 164 -12.78 11.26 -11.91
CA LEU A 164 -14.15 10.75 -11.73
C LEU A 164 -14.18 9.30 -11.26
N ASP A 165 -13.31 8.45 -11.81
CA ASP A 165 -13.12 7.08 -11.38
C ASP A 165 -12.61 7.03 -9.93
N GLN A 166 -11.62 7.86 -9.58
CA GLN A 166 -11.11 8.01 -8.22
C GLN A 166 -12.21 8.43 -7.23
N TYR A 167 -13.05 9.41 -7.58
CA TYR A 167 -14.17 9.83 -6.74
C TYR A 167 -15.22 8.73 -6.56
N SER A 168 -15.54 8.01 -7.65
CA SER A 168 -16.51 6.91 -7.61
C SER A 168 -16.03 5.79 -6.68
N LYS A 169 -14.76 5.39 -6.81
CA LYS A 169 -14.11 4.41 -5.92
C LYS A 169 -14.10 4.88 -4.46
N ARG A 170 -13.83 6.17 -4.21
CA ARG A 170 -13.84 6.72 -2.85
C ARG A 170 -15.24 6.75 -2.24
N ILE A 171 -16.28 7.08 -3.01
CA ILE A 171 -17.68 7.04 -2.60
C ILE A 171 -18.07 5.62 -2.19
N GLU A 172 -17.72 4.62 -3.00
CA GLU A 172 -17.99 3.22 -2.70
C GLU A 172 -17.31 2.79 -1.40
N LEU A 173 -16.02 3.11 -1.25
CA LEU A 173 -15.26 2.84 -0.03
C LEU A 173 -15.91 3.51 1.20
N LEU A 174 -16.30 4.79 1.11
CA LEU A 174 -16.97 5.50 2.21
C LEU A 174 -18.30 4.86 2.60
N ARG A 175 -19.09 4.40 1.62
CA ARG A 175 -20.33 3.65 1.91
C ARG A 175 -20.05 2.38 2.68
N LYS A 176 -18.96 1.66 2.36
CA LYS A 176 -18.51 0.48 3.11
C LYS A 176 -18.00 0.85 4.51
N GLU A 177 -17.23 1.92 4.65
CA GLU A 177 -16.78 2.44 5.96
C GLU A 177 -17.97 2.83 6.87
N ILE A 178 -19.03 3.41 6.31
CA ILE A 178 -20.26 3.72 7.06
C ILE A 178 -21.00 2.44 7.46
N GLN A 179 -21.11 1.47 6.55
CA GLN A 179 -21.80 0.21 6.81
C GLN A 179 -21.03 -0.69 7.79
N TYR A 180 -19.71 -0.68 7.71
CA TYR A 180 -18.78 -1.49 8.48
C TYR A 180 -17.66 -0.57 8.99
N PRO A 181 -17.77 0.00 10.19
CA PRO A 181 -16.82 0.99 10.72
C PRO A 181 -15.35 0.54 10.68
N SER A 182 -15.11 -0.76 10.80
CA SER A 182 -13.77 -1.37 10.75
C SER A 182 -13.29 -1.74 9.34
N TYR A 183 -14.03 -1.40 8.26
CA TYR A 183 -13.69 -1.83 6.89
C TYR A 183 -12.31 -1.33 6.43
N ARG A 184 -11.99 -0.07 6.69
CA ARG A 184 -10.68 0.50 6.34
C ARG A 184 -9.54 -0.18 7.10
N LEU A 185 -9.78 -0.51 8.38
CA LEU A 185 -8.83 -1.25 9.20
C LEU A 185 -8.66 -2.68 8.67
N ALA A 186 -9.74 -3.33 8.23
CA ALA A 186 -9.70 -4.64 7.59
C ALA A 186 -8.86 -4.62 6.31
N ILE A 187 -9.08 -3.66 5.40
CA ILE A 187 -8.24 -3.50 4.18
C ILE A 187 -6.76 -3.43 4.55
N PHE A 188 -6.43 -2.57 5.52
CA PHE A 188 -5.05 -2.35 5.93
C PHE A 188 -4.43 -3.59 6.58
N MET A 189 -5.06 -4.15 7.62
CA MET A 189 -4.51 -5.25 8.40
C MET A 189 -4.55 -6.57 7.64
N PHE A 190 -5.70 -6.91 7.05
CA PHE A 190 -5.90 -8.20 6.39
C PHE A 190 -5.22 -8.25 5.04
N GLY A 191 -5.25 -7.16 4.26
CA GLY A 191 -4.49 -7.07 3.01
C GLY A 191 -2.98 -7.19 3.25
N HIS A 192 -2.45 -6.50 4.26
CA HIS A 192 -1.04 -6.65 4.62
C HIS A 192 -0.72 -8.07 5.09
N TRP A 193 -1.57 -8.66 5.94
CA TRP A 193 -1.39 -10.03 6.41
C TRP A 193 -1.42 -11.07 5.28
N LYS A 194 -2.40 -11.01 4.35
CA LYS A 194 -2.45 -11.92 3.19
C LYS A 194 -1.18 -11.83 2.35
N PHE A 195 -0.71 -10.60 2.07
CA PHE A 195 0.54 -10.39 1.37
C PHE A 195 1.74 -11.02 2.09
N GLN A 196 1.91 -10.72 3.37
CA GLN A 196 3.04 -11.24 4.14
C GLN A 196 2.96 -12.77 4.30
N LYS A 197 1.77 -13.32 4.50
CA LYS A 197 1.56 -14.77 4.56
C LYS A 197 1.90 -15.43 3.22
N HIS A 198 1.48 -14.85 2.11
CA HIS A 198 1.84 -15.34 0.78
C HIS A 198 3.36 -15.37 0.60
N LEU A 199 4.06 -14.28 0.95
CA LEU A 199 5.52 -14.27 0.92
C LEU A 199 6.13 -15.38 1.80
N TYR A 200 5.61 -15.56 3.02
CA TYR A 200 6.07 -16.60 3.94
C TYR A 200 5.94 -18.00 3.34
N ASP A 201 4.80 -18.30 2.73
CA ASP A 201 4.52 -19.61 2.14
C ASP A 201 5.39 -19.86 0.90
N GLU A 202 5.55 -18.86 0.02
CA GLU A 202 6.27 -18.99 -1.26
C GLU A 202 7.80 -18.98 -1.12
N PHE A 203 8.37 -18.16 -0.20
CA PHE A 203 9.81 -17.94 -0.12
C PHE A 203 10.48 -18.57 1.11
N GLY A 204 9.88 -19.64 1.64
CA GLY A 204 10.52 -20.54 2.61
C GLY A 204 10.41 -20.12 4.08
N GLY A 205 9.46 -19.25 4.42
CA GLY A 205 9.13 -18.89 5.78
C GLY A 205 10.26 -18.21 6.57
N GLY A 206 10.55 -18.72 7.77
CA GLY A 206 11.63 -18.24 8.64
C GLY A 206 11.17 -17.27 9.72
N ARG A 207 12.02 -16.29 10.05
CA ARG A 207 11.73 -15.29 11.07
C ARG A 207 10.63 -14.34 10.62
N VAL A 208 9.85 -13.88 11.59
CA VAL A 208 8.87 -12.80 11.40
C VAL A 208 9.19 -11.62 12.29
N MET A 209 8.84 -10.41 11.83
CA MET A 209 9.11 -9.17 12.56
C MET A 209 7.83 -8.36 12.80
N TRP A 210 7.63 -7.90 14.04
CA TRP A 210 6.53 -6.98 14.35
C TRP A 210 6.94 -5.57 13.96
N GLN A 211 6.08 -4.94 13.16
CA GLN A 211 6.20 -3.55 12.72
C GLN A 211 4.90 -2.80 13.08
N GLN A 212 4.94 -1.48 12.98
CA GLN A 212 3.74 -0.65 13.18
C GLN A 212 2.62 -0.96 12.18
N ARG A 213 2.96 -1.54 11.02
CA ARG A 213 2.00 -1.93 9.98
C ARG A 213 1.52 -3.38 10.06
N GLY A 214 1.93 -4.14 11.09
CA GLY A 214 1.63 -5.55 11.23
C GLY A 214 2.88 -6.42 11.30
N VAL A 215 2.69 -7.73 11.16
CA VAL A 215 3.79 -8.70 11.21
C VAL A 215 4.29 -8.98 9.80
N GLU A 216 5.60 -8.84 9.61
CA GLU A 216 6.31 -9.02 8.34
C GLU A 216 7.00 -10.38 8.29
N ALA A 217 6.90 -11.08 7.15
CA ALA A 217 7.62 -12.30 6.83
C ALA A 217 9.08 -11.98 6.47
N PHE A 218 9.87 -11.67 7.49
CA PHE A 218 11.17 -11.02 7.38
C PHE A 218 12.17 -11.80 6.51
N ASP A 219 12.39 -13.08 6.81
CA ASP A 219 13.34 -13.89 6.03
C ASP A 219 12.82 -14.20 4.63
N ALA A 220 11.52 -14.47 4.50
CA ALA A 220 10.89 -14.75 3.21
C ALA A 220 10.94 -13.54 2.26
N THR A 221 10.68 -12.34 2.78
CA THR A 221 10.80 -11.09 2.00
C THR A 221 12.24 -10.84 1.58
N HIS A 222 13.21 -11.12 2.45
CA HIS A 222 14.62 -11.06 2.09
C HIS A 222 14.99 -12.04 0.97
N ASN A 223 14.44 -13.26 0.99
CA ASN A 223 14.65 -14.25 -0.06
C ASN A 223 14.05 -13.80 -1.39
N LEU A 224 12.85 -13.22 -1.39
CA LEU A 224 12.25 -12.60 -2.58
C LEU A 224 13.18 -11.51 -3.17
N ILE A 225 13.73 -10.64 -2.32
CA ILE A 225 14.64 -9.57 -2.78
C ILE A 225 15.90 -10.17 -3.43
N LYS A 226 16.48 -11.23 -2.86
CA LYS A 226 17.61 -11.93 -3.49
C LYS A 226 17.23 -12.52 -4.83
N GLN A 227 16.05 -13.14 -4.94
CA GLN A 227 15.57 -13.69 -6.20
C GLN A 227 15.43 -12.59 -7.27
N PHE A 228 14.86 -11.43 -6.94
CA PHE A 228 14.80 -10.31 -7.89
C PHE A 228 16.18 -9.87 -8.38
N GLU A 229 17.20 -9.92 -7.52
CA GLU A 229 18.57 -9.61 -7.91
C GLU A 229 19.19 -10.70 -8.80
N GLU A 230 19.01 -11.97 -8.45
CA GLU A 230 19.48 -13.12 -9.23
C GLU A 230 18.86 -13.14 -10.64
N GLU A 231 17.58 -12.77 -10.74
CA GLU A 231 16.84 -12.60 -11.99
C GLU A 231 17.17 -11.29 -12.73
N LYS A 232 18.05 -10.45 -12.18
CA LYS A 232 18.43 -9.13 -12.72
C LYS A 232 17.24 -8.18 -12.90
N GLN A 233 16.20 -8.32 -12.09
CA GLN A 233 15.12 -7.34 -12.03
C GLN A 233 15.61 -6.02 -11.43
N PHE A 234 16.71 -6.04 -10.67
CA PHE A 234 17.47 -4.85 -10.31
C PHE A 234 18.96 -5.15 -10.20
N GLU A 235 19.78 -4.10 -10.26
CA GLU A 235 21.22 -4.14 -10.05
C GLU A 235 21.66 -2.91 -9.25
N VAL A 236 22.50 -3.09 -8.23
CA VAL A 236 23.07 -1.98 -7.45
C VAL A 236 24.57 -1.88 -7.70
N PHE A 237 25.01 -0.79 -8.33
CA PHE A 237 26.41 -0.57 -8.71
C PHE A 237 27.23 0.11 -7.60
N ASP A 238 26.60 0.89 -6.74
CA ASP A 238 27.25 1.55 -5.60
C ASP A 238 27.26 0.60 -4.38
N PRO A 239 28.44 0.15 -3.89
CA PRO A 239 28.53 -0.78 -2.77
C PRO A 239 27.90 -0.25 -1.48
N LYS A 240 27.95 1.07 -1.23
CA LYS A 240 27.32 1.67 -0.04
C LYS A 240 25.81 1.59 -0.14
N VAL A 241 25.25 1.86 -1.32
CA VAL A 241 23.79 1.72 -1.55
C VAL A 241 23.37 0.27 -1.36
N ARG A 242 24.17 -0.69 -1.85
CA ARG A 242 23.92 -2.13 -1.67
C ARG A 242 23.90 -2.53 -0.20
N GLU A 243 24.88 -2.08 0.58
CA GLU A 243 24.96 -2.33 2.01
C GLU A 243 23.72 -1.81 2.74
N GLU A 244 23.32 -0.56 2.48
CA GLU A 244 22.14 0.04 3.12
C GLU A 244 20.82 -0.63 2.70
N LEU A 245 20.72 -1.10 1.46
CA LEU A 245 19.56 -1.86 0.97
C LEU A 245 19.35 -3.16 1.76
N TYR A 246 20.44 -3.87 2.06
CA TYR A 246 20.40 -5.16 2.76
C TYR A 246 20.52 -5.03 4.29
N HIS A 247 20.89 -3.87 4.82
CA HIS A 247 21.10 -3.66 6.26
C HIS A 247 19.84 -3.98 7.09
N TYR A 248 18.64 -3.65 6.59
CA TYR A 248 17.40 -3.98 7.30
C TYR A 248 17.21 -5.49 7.45
N TRP A 249 17.49 -6.27 6.39
CA TRP A 249 17.24 -7.71 6.29
C TRP A 249 18.30 -8.60 6.92
N THR A 250 19.44 -8.02 7.29
CA THR A 250 20.61 -8.75 7.82
C THR A 250 20.78 -8.57 9.33
N ARG A 251 19.90 -7.82 10.00
CA ARG A 251 19.91 -7.70 11.46
C ARG A 251 19.60 -9.04 12.14
N GLU A 252 20.23 -9.26 13.28
CA GLU A 252 20.05 -10.47 14.09
C GLU A 252 19.33 -10.18 15.42
N ASP A 253 19.42 -8.94 15.92
CA ASP A 253 19.20 -8.57 17.31
C ASP A 253 18.06 -7.54 17.50
N SER A 254 16.89 -7.81 16.91
CA SER A 254 15.69 -7.00 17.17
C SER A 254 14.80 -7.68 18.23
N PRO A 255 14.35 -6.98 19.28
CA PRO A 255 13.38 -7.53 20.24
C PRO A 255 12.02 -7.86 19.60
N PHE A 256 11.78 -7.31 18.41
CA PHE A 256 10.59 -7.55 17.60
C PHE A 256 10.82 -8.58 16.51
N LEU A 257 11.95 -9.30 16.47
CA LEU A 257 12.21 -10.37 15.51
C LEU A 257 12.12 -11.72 16.25
N THR A 258 11.41 -12.69 15.70
CA THR A 258 11.33 -14.04 16.30
C THR A 258 11.49 -15.14 15.26
N ALA A 259 12.16 -16.21 15.65
CA ALA A 259 12.15 -17.51 14.97
C ALA A 259 11.35 -18.57 15.75
N ASP A 260 10.83 -18.22 16.93
CA ASP A 260 10.12 -19.16 17.80
C ASP A 260 8.84 -19.69 17.11
N PRO A 261 8.72 -21.00 16.82
CA PRO A 261 7.62 -21.54 16.02
C PRO A 261 6.24 -21.27 16.62
N GLU A 262 6.10 -21.36 17.95
CA GLU A 262 4.81 -21.11 18.60
C GLU A 262 4.42 -19.64 18.49
N ARG A 263 5.36 -18.72 18.78
CA ARG A 263 5.10 -17.30 18.59
C ARG A 263 4.77 -16.95 17.13
N VAL A 264 5.50 -17.49 16.15
CA VAL A 264 5.19 -17.31 14.71
C VAL A 264 3.77 -17.82 14.41
N LYS A 265 3.42 -19.00 14.89
CA LYS A 265 2.10 -19.58 14.67
C LYS A 265 1.01 -18.69 15.25
N GLU A 266 1.12 -18.28 16.50
CA GLU A 266 0.08 -17.53 17.21
C GLU A 266 -0.07 -16.08 16.74
N SER A 267 1.03 -15.42 16.35
CA SER A 267 0.98 -14.00 16.00
C SER A 267 0.83 -13.74 14.50
N PHE A 268 1.26 -14.69 13.66
CA PHE A 268 1.39 -14.48 12.23
C PHE A 268 0.59 -15.50 11.42
N LEU A 269 0.78 -16.80 11.62
CA LEU A 269 0.07 -17.80 10.80
C LEU A 269 -1.41 -17.94 11.18
N GLN A 270 -1.72 -17.80 12.47
CA GLN A 270 -3.05 -17.97 13.05
C GLN A 270 -3.33 -16.83 14.04
N PRO A 271 -3.30 -15.56 13.59
CA PRO A 271 -3.41 -14.43 14.49
C PRO A 271 -4.76 -14.44 15.20
N GLU A 272 -4.76 -14.06 16.48
CA GLU A 272 -5.96 -14.09 17.32
C GLU A 272 -7.16 -13.35 16.68
N TRP A 273 -6.92 -12.25 15.96
CA TRP A 273 -7.97 -11.46 15.32
C TRP A 273 -8.60 -12.14 14.08
N LEU A 274 -8.07 -13.27 13.64
CA LEU A 274 -8.69 -14.16 12.64
C LEU A 274 -9.30 -15.43 13.24
N LYS A 275 -9.12 -15.70 14.54
CA LYS A 275 -9.65 -16.93 15.13
C LYS A 275 -11.19 -16.95 15.07
N GLY A 276 -11.73 -18.08 14.64
CA GLY A 276 -13.18 -18.28 14.49
C GLY A 276 -13.77 -17.65 13.22
N ILE A 277 -12.95 -17.07 12.35
CA ILE A 277 -13.37 -16.67 11.01
C ILE A 277 -13.24 -17.88 10.07
N GLU A 278 -14.35 -18.28 9.48
CA GLU A 278 -14.38 -19.28 8.42
C GLU A 278 -14.53 -18.55 7.08
N PHE A 279 -13.52 -18.70 6.23
CA PHE A 279 -13.60 -18.26 4.84
C PHE A 279 -14.09 -19.45 4.01
N ASP A 280 -15.24 -19.32 3.36
CA ASP A 280 -15.77 -20.36 2.47
C ASP A 280 -14.72 -20.67 1.39
N SER A 281 -14.11 -21.85 1.44
CA SER A 281 -13.04 -22.25 0.51
C SER A 281 -13.53 -22.64 -0.89
N GLU A 282 -14.84 -22.55 -1.14
CA GLU A 282 -15.50 -23.17 -2.31
C GLU A 282 -15.27 -22.45 -3.66
N GLU A 283 -14.71 -21.24 -3.70
CA GLU A 283 -14.52 -20.50 -4.96
C GLU A 283 -13.19 -20.79 -5.70
N SER A 284 -12.30 -21.63 -5.16
CA SER A 284 -10.99 -21.90 -5.78
C SER A 284 -10.95 -23.09 -6.78
N GLU A 285 -12.06 -23.81 -6.98
CA GLU A 285 -12.15 -24.91 -7.97
C GLU A 285 -12.64 -24.48 -9.36
N GLU A 286 -12.70 -23.19 -9.68
CA GLU A 286 -13.08 -22.75 -11.02
C GLU A 286 -11.92 -22.87 -12.03
N LYS A 287 -11.82 -24.07 -12.61
CA LYS A 287 -11.23 -24.43 -13.92
C LYS A 287 -9.84 -23.86 -14.23
N LYS A 288 -8.80 -24.65 -13.91
CA LYS A 288 -7.58 -24.63 -14.74
C LYS A 288 -7.97 -24.94 -16.20
N PRO A 289 -7.67 -24.08 -17.17
CA PRO A 289 -7.83 -24.43 -18.57
C PRO A 289 -6.89 -25.59 -18.91
N GLU A 290 -7.45 -26.65 -19.51
CA GLU A 290 -6.71 -27.80 -20.08
C GLU A 290 -5.86 -27.39 -21.29
#